data_AF-A0AAN7B244-F1
#
_entry.id   AF-A0AAN7B244-F1
#
_cell.length_a   1.000
_cell.length_b   1.000
_cell.length_c   1.000
_cell.angle_alpha   90.00
_cell.angle_beta   90.00
_cell.angle_gamma   90.00
#
_symmetry.space_group_name_H-M   'P 1'
#
loop_
_entity.id
_entity.type
_entity.pdbx_description
1 polymer ?
#
loop_
_entity_poly.entity_id
_entity_poly.type
_entity_poly.pdbx_seq_one_letter_code
_entity_poly.pdbx_strand_id
1 'polypeptide(L)'
;MISFTTLAITVLATLAAARNCTPGLRYCGSTLREIATGDNYDIQIREAFVAFTGNRFASQEDENKALFLCLPGPDGDVRVHEVCDISCRDNGNDNSDSCNLV
;
A
#
# COMPACT_ATOMS: atom_id res chain seq x y z
N MET A 1 -9.02 17.87 -56.84
CA MET A 1 -9.73 17.64 -55.57
C MET A 1 -8.76 16.91 -54.66
N ILE A 2 -8.20 17.56 -53.64
CA ILE A 2 -7.23 16.95 -52.71
C ILE A 2 -8.02 16.41 -51.53
N SER A 3 -8.03 15.08 -51.35
CA SER A 3 -8.71 14.42 -50.23
C SER A 3 -7.74 14.36 -49.04
N PHE A 4 -8.08 15.04 -47.95
CA PHE A 4 -7.34 14.97 -46.69
C PHE A 4 -7.93 13.82 -45.87
N THR A 5 -7.29 12.66 -45.89
CA THR A 5 -7.58 11.55 -44.98
C THR A 5 -7.05 11.89 -43.59
N THR A 6 -7.94 12.29 -42.69
CA THR A 6 -7.65 12.52 -41.27
C THR A 6 -7.36 11.19 -40.58
N LEU A 7 -6.11 10.98 -40.19
CA LEU A 7 -5.68 9.84 -39.37
C LEU A 7 -6.03 10.14 -37.90
N ALA A 8 -7.08 9.52 -37.37
CA ALA A 8 -7.43 9.64 -35.95
C ALA A 8 -6.47 8.78 -35.11
N ILE A 9 -5.59 9.42 -34.34
CA ILE A 9 -4.70 8.75 -33.39
C ILE A 9 -5.49 8.54 -32.09
N THR A 10 -5.93 7.32 -31.82
CA THR A 10 -6.51 6.95 -30.52
C THR A 10 -5.38 6.74 -29.52
N VAL A 11 -5.14 7.74 -28.67
CA VAL A 11 -4.25 7.63 -27.51
C VAL A 11 -4.99 6.80 -26.45
N LEU A 12 -4.66 5.51 -26.37
CA LEU A 12 -5.01 4.66 -25.23
C LEU A 12 -4.17 5.12 -24.03
N ALA A 13 -4.63 6.14 -23.31
CA ALA A 13 -4.09 6.46 -22.00
C ALA A 13 -4.38 5.26 -21.10
N THR A 14 -3.36 4.48 -20.75
CA THR A 14 -3.46 3.50 -19.68
C THR A 14 -3.70 4.29 -18.39
N LEU A 15 -4.94 4.38 -17.97
CA LEU A 15 -5.28 4.77 -16.60
C LEU A 15 -4.62 3.71 -15.72
N ALA A 16 -3.48 4.04 -15.11
CA ALA A 16 -2.94 3.25 -14.02
C ALA A 16 -3.99 3.32 -12.92
N ALA A 17 -4.82 2.28 -12.80
CA ALA A 17 -5.69 2.14 -11.66
C ALA A 17 -4.82 2.18 -10.40
N ALA A 18 -5.24 2.97 -9.42
CA ALA A 18 -4.64 2.92 -8.10
C ALA A 18 -4.63 1.46 -7.62
N ARG A 19 -3.46 0.96 -7.21
CA ARG A 19 -3.37 -0.40 -6.69
C ARG A 19 -3.56 -0.35 -5.19
N ASN A 20 -4.77 -0.69 -4.75
CA ASN A 20 -5.02 -0.98 -3.35
C ASN A 20 -4.39 -2.30 -2.93
N CYS A 21 -4.12 -2.42 -1.64
CA CYS A 21 -3.72 -3.68 -1.04
C CYS A 21 -4.79 -4.76 -1.31
N THR A 22 -4.38 -6.03 -1.36
CA THR A 22 -5.30 -7.14 -1.56
C THR A 22 -5.96 -7.51 -0.23
N PRO A 23 -7.31 -7.48 -0.12
CA PRO A 23 -8.00 -7.81 1.13
C PRO A 23 -7.62 -9.18 1.68
N GLY A 24 -7.35 -9.24 2.98
CA GLY A 24 -6.94 -10.46 3.68
C GLY A 24 -5.44 -10.75 3.66
N LEU A 25 -4.65 -10.06 2.81
CA LEU A 25 -3.20 -10.11 2.88
C LEU A 25 -2.66 -9.13 3.92
N ARG A 26 -1.44 -9.42 4.38
CA ARG A 26 -0.69 -8.55 5.28
C ARG A 26 0.45 -7.88 4.52
N TYR A 27 0.74 -6.64 4.87
CA TYR A 27 1.75 -5.82 4.22
C TYR A 27 2.62 -5.12 5.25
N CYS A 28 3.92 -5.05 5.03
CA CYS A 28 4.79 -4.14 5.74
C CYS A 28 4.35 -2.69 5.44
N GLY A 29 4.55 -1.79 6.41
CA GLY A 29 4.32 -0.36 6.16
C GLY A 29 5.15 0.17 4.99
N SER A 30 6.36 -0.35 4.77
CA SER A 30 7.16 -0.06 3.58
C SER A 30 6.50 -0.53 2.28
N THR A 31 6.01 -1.77 2.24
CA THR A 31 5.35 -2.34 1.06
C THR A 31 4.09 -1.56 0.68
N LEU A 32 3.28 -1.15 1.67
CA LEU A 32 2.10 -0.30 1.43
C LEU A 32 2.47 1.05 0.78
N ARG A 33 3.56 1.67 1.23
CA ARG A 33 4.06 2.93 0.65
C ARG A 33 4.57 2.75 -0.78
N GLU A 34 5.19 1.63 -1.08
CA GLU A 34 5.68 1.33 -2.42
C GLU A 34 4.53 1.14 -3.43
N ILE A 35 3.40 0.57 -2.98
CA ILE A 35 2.22 0.38 -3.85
C ILE A 35 1.28 1.59 -3.91
N ALA A 36 1.52 2.64 -3.10
CA ALA A 36 0.71 3.84 -2.99
C ALA A 36 0.72 4.70 -4.28
N THR A 37 0.04 4.22 -5.32
CA THR A 37 -0.28 4.99 -6.52
C THR A 37 -1.75 5.34 -6.44
N GLY A 38 -2.12 6.62 -6.42
CA GLY A 38 -3.52 7.05 -6.37
C GLY A 38 -4.26 6.86 -5.03
N ASP A 39 -3.77 5.97 -4.16
CA ASP A 39 -4.23 5.76 -2.79
C ASP A 39 -3.06 5.93 -1.81
N ASN A 40 -3.05 7.07 -1.11
CA ASN A 40 -1.91 7.52 -0.29
C ASN A 40 -1.93 6.88 1.10
N TYR A 41 -1.23 5.75 1.24
CA TYR A 41 -1.16 5.01 2.49
C TYR A 41 -0.44 5.73 3.65
N ASP A 42 0.30 6.81 3.42
CA ASP A 42 1.08 7.46 4.49
C ASP A 42 0.21 7.92 5.67
N ILE A 43 -0.98 8.47 5.39
CA ILE A 43 -1.91 8.93 6.42
C ILE A 43 -2.51 7.73 7.16
N GLN A 44 -3.00 6.74 6.41
CA GLN A 44 -3.63 5.53 7.00
C GLN A 44 -2.65 4.76 7.88
N ILE A 45 -1.39 4.58 7.44
CA ILE A 45 -0.32 3.93 8.20
C ILE A 45 -0.10 4.66 9.51
N ARG A 46 0.09 5.98 9.47
CA ARG A 46 0.36 6.79 10.66
C ARG A 46 -0.80 6.73 11.64
N GLU A 47 -2.03 6.94 11.17
CA GLU A 47 -3.21 6.95 12.02
C GLU A 47 -3.46 5.57 12.65
N ALA A 48 -3.37 4.49 11.87
CA ALA A 48 -3.52 3.14 12.37
C ALA A 48 -2.44 2.78 13.40
N PHE A 49 -1.18 3.20 13.16
CA PHE A 49 -0.06 2.93 14.07
C PHE A 49 -0.19 3.72 15.39
N VAL A 50 -0.53 5.01 15.31
CA VAL A 50 -0.77 5.86 16.49
C VAL A 50 -1.93 5.33 17.32
N ALA A 51 -3.03 4.91 16.67
CA ALA A 51 -4.16 4.28 17.34
C ALA A 51 -3.78 2.96 18.04
N PHE A 52 -2.96 2.13 17.39
CA PHE A 52 -2.51 0.85 17.94
C PHE A 52 -1.56 1.01 19.13
N THR A 53 -0.61 1.95 19.05
CA THR A 53 0.43 2.15 20.09
C THR A 53 0.00 3.04 21.25
N GLY A 54 -1.18 3.65 21.18
CA GLY A 54 -1.73 4.54 22.20
C GLY A 54 -1.09 5.92 22.20
N ASN A 55 -0.95 6.55 21.02
CA ASN A 55 -0.34 7.87 20.82
C ASN A 55 1.13 7.99 21.22
N ARG A 56 1.88 6.89 21.19
CA ARG A 56 3.35 6.97 21.28
C ARG A 56 3.90 7.54 19.98
N PHE A 57 4.97 8.33 20.08
CA PHE A 57 5.70 8.81 18.91
C PHE A 57 6.18 7.60 18.10
N ALA A 58 5.68 7.48 16.88
CA ALA A 58 6.10 6.49 15.91
C ALA A 58 7.22 7.08 15.08
N SER A 59 8.40 6.45 15.07
CA SER A 59 9.37 6.77 14.04
C SER A 59 8.89 6.21 12.70
N GLN A 60 9.33 6.78 11.58
CA GLN A 60 9.00 6.22 10.27
C GLN A 60 9.57 4.79 10.10
N GLU A 61 10.66 4.48 10.81
CA GLU A 61 11.21 3.12 10.90
C GLU A 61 10.24 2.16 11.59
N ASP A 62 9.61 2.57 12.70
CA ASP A 62 8.60 1.77 13.39
C ASP A 62 7.35 1.54 12.53
N GLU A 63 6.91 2.57 11.81
CA GLU A 63 5.81 2.45 10.85
C GLU A 63 6.18 1.50 9.69
N ASN A 64 7.40 1.59 9.15
CA ASN A 64 7.87 0.74 8.05
C ASN A 64 7.95 -0.74 8.44
N LYS A 65 8.39 -1.03 9.67
CA LYS A 65 8.48 -2.41 10.17
C LYS A 65 7.18 -2.93 10.78
N ALA A 66 6.12 -2.13 10.85
CA ALA A 66 4.83 -2.63 11.29
C ALA A 66 4.16 -3.47 10.19
N LEU A 67 3.45 -4.51 10.61
CA LEU A 67 2.70 -5.40 9.73
C LEU A 67 1.22 -5.02 9.80
N PHE A 68 0.63 -4.72 8.66
CA PHE A 68 -0.75 -4.25 8.53
C PHE A 68 -1.60 -5.30 7.82
N LEU A 69 -2.81 -5.55 8.31
CA LEU A 69 -3.81 -6.34 7.59
C LEU A 69 -4.62 -5.43 6.67
N CYS A 70 -4.69 -5.79 5.38
CA CYS A 70 -5.58 -5.18 4.41
C CYS A 70 -7.02 -5.64 4.64
N LEU A 71 -7.93 -4.68 4.84
CA LEU A 71 -9.35 -4.92 5.12
C LEU A 71 -10.16 -5.02 3.82
N PRO A 72 -11.31 -5.70 3.83
CA PRO A 72 -12.25 -5.64 2.73
C PRO A 72 -12.81 -4.23 2.55
N GLY A 73 -12.73 -3.68 1.33
CA GLY A 73 -13.26 -2.35 1.01
C GLY A 73 -12.75 -1.85 -0.33
N PRO A 74 -13.37 -0.80 -0.90
CA PRO A 74 -12.93 -0.21 -2.16
C PRO A 74 -11.61 0.57 -2.03
N ASP A 75 -11.34 1.12 -0.84
CA ASP A 75 -10.25 2.08 -0.59
C ASP A 75 -8.98 1.43 0.01
N GLY A 76 -8.99 0.10 0.12
CA GLY A 76 -7.84 -0.66 0.63
C GLY A 76 -7.46 -0.34 2.07
N ASP A 77 -8.44 -0.08 2.94
CA ASP A 77 -8.21 0.26 4.35
C ASP A 77 -7.30 -0.75 5.06
N VAL A 78 -6.46 -0.25 5.97
CA VAL A 78 -5.53 -1.09 6.73
C VAL A 78 -5.70 -0.97 8.24
N ARG A 79 -5.40 -2.05 8.95
CA ARG A 79 -5.23 -2.03 10.42
C ARG A 79 -3.91 -2.64 10.82
N VAL A 80 -3.30 -2.18 11.91
CA VAL A 80 -2.11 -2.83 12.47
C VAL A 80 -2.47 -4.26 12.88
N HIS A 81 -1.69 -5.22 12.39
CA HIS A 81 -1.70 -6.61 12.84
C HIS A 81 -0.73 -6.80 14.01
N GLU A 82 0.50 -6.33 13.84
CA GLU A 82 1.57 -6.35 14.84
C GLU A 82 2.69 -5.37 14.47
N VAL A 83 3.59 -5.07 15.42
CA VAL A 83 4.82 -4.31 15.17
C VAL A 83 5.99 -5.29 15.25
N CYS A 84 6.79 -5.41 14.18
CA CYS A 84 7.88 -6.37 14.17
C CYS A 84 9.05 -5.93 15.06
N ASP A 85 9.63 -6.87 15.80
CA ASP A 85 10.76 -6.60 16.70
C ASP A 85 12.03 -6.21 15.94
N ILE A 86 12.40 -7.01 14.93
CA ILE A 86 13.60 -6.76 14.10
C ILE A 86 13.22 -5.99 12.83
N SER A 87 12.43 -6.61 11.96
CA SER A 87 12.12 -6.10 10.63
C SER A 87 10.87 -6.77 10.08
N CYS A 88 10.21 -6.08 9.17
CA CYS A 88 9.16 -6.66 8.35
C CYS A 88 9.75 -7.05 6.99
N ARG A 89 9.42 -8.25 6.53
CA ARG A 89 9.88 -8.83 5.27
C ARG A 89 8.75 -8.80 4.25
N ASP A 90 9.01 -8.12 3.13
CA ASP A 90 8.23 -8.24 1.90
C ASP A 90 8.38 -9.67 1.32
N ASN A 91 7.26 -10.37 1.18
CA ASN A 91 7.20 -11.72 0.64
C ASN A 91 6.86 -11.77 -0.86
N GLY A 92 6.76 -10.61 -1.50
CA GLY A 92 6.46 -10.42 -2.91
C GLY A 92 4.96 -10.35 -3.20
N ASN A 93 4.63 -10.04 -4.46
CA ASN A 93 3.26 -9.86 -4.92
C ASN A 93 2.34 -11.04 -4.55
N ASP A 94 1.10 -10.71 -4.17
CA ASP A 94 0.03 -11.64 -3.81
C ASP A 94 0.34 -12.59 -2.64
N ASN A 95 1.42 -12.32 -1.89
CA ASN A 95 1.76 -13.03 -0.66
C ASN A 95 1.60 -12.09 0.53
N SER A 96 1.28 -12.64 1.70
CA SER A 96 1.31 -11.86 2.94
C SER A 96 2.75 -11.66 3.38
N ASP A 97 3.09 -10.41 3.68
CA ASP A 97 4.32 -10.05 4.37
C ASP A 97 4.36 -10.65 5.78
N SER A 98 5.56 -10.67 6.37
CA SER A 98 5.78 -11.32 7.66
C SER A 98 6.83 -10.60 8.49
N CYS A 99 6.66 -10.60 9.82
CA CYS A 99 7.75 -10.23 10.72
C CYS A 99 8.86 -11.27 10.67
N ASN A 100 10.10 -10.80 10.56
CA ASN A 100 11.25 -11.64 10.82
C ASN A 100 11.33 -11.92 12.32
N LEU A 101 11.21 -13.20 12.69
CA LEU A 101 11.40 -13.66 14.06
C LEU A 101 12.89 -13.85 14.34
N VAL A 102 13.29 -13.59 15.58
CA VAL A 102 14.63 -13.92 16.10
C VAL A 102 14.78 -15.43 16.23
#